data_AF-A0A816QI75-F1
#
_entry.id   AF-A0A816QI75-F1
#
_cell.length_a   1.000
_cell.length_b   1.000
_cell.length_c   1.000
_cell.angle_alpha   90.00
_cell.angle_beta   90.00
_cell.angle_gamma   90.00
#
_symmetry.space_group_name_H-M   'P 1'
#
loop_
_entity.id
_entity.type
_entity.pdbx_description
1 polymer ?
#
loop_
_entity_poly.entity_id
_entity_poly.type
_entity_poly.pdbx_seq_one_letter_code
_entity_poly.pdbx_strand_id
1 'polypeptide(L)' 'MLQAHIALTTISLVEEEDSHEWVVTGVPTGRYKTSLIYWKLKGEEQTVPWAKIVWTKGGIPKYNF' A
#
# COMPACT_ATOMS: atom_id res chain seq x y z
N MET A 1 15.09 -3.06 28.51
CA MET A 1 13.62 -3.21 28.45
C MET A 1 12.89 -1.97 28.98
N LEU A 2 13.14 -1.51 30.22
CA LEU A 2 12.43 -0.35 30.80
C LEU A 2 12.61 0.97 30.00
N GLN A 3 13.84 1.29 29.57
CA GLN A 3 14.09 2.52 28.79
C GLN A 3 13.37 2.54 27.43
N ALA A 4 13.29 1.39 26.74
CA ALA A 4 12.57 1.29 25.47
C ALA A 4 11.06 1.48 25.67
N HIS A 5 10.51 0.91 26.76
CA HIS A 5 9.10 1.08 27.09
C HIS A 5 8.76 2.55 27.34
N ILE A 6 9.57 3.25 28.16
CA ILE A 6 9.39 4.69 28.44
C ILE A 6 9.46 5.53 27.16
N ALA A 7 10.40 5.24 26.26
CA ALA A 7 10.54 5.97 25.00
C ALA A 7 9.32 5.82 24.07
N LEU A 8 8.68 4.65 24.05
CA LEU A 8 7.52 4.37 23.19
C LEU A 8 6.19 4.85 23.77
N THR A 9 6.09 5.05 25.08
CA THR A 9 4.85 5.44 25.77
C THR A 9 4.80 6.90 26.20
N THR A 10 5.92 7.62 26.11
CA THR A 10 5.97 9.05 26.44
C THR A 10 5.60 9.88 25.21
N ILE A 11 4.52 10.66 25.32
CA ILE A 11 4.13 11.64 24.29
C ILE A 11 4.67 13.01 24.72
N SER A 12 5.47 13.63 23.86
CA SER A 12 5.94 15.03 24.04
C SER A 12 5.16 15.90 23.07
N LEU A 13 4.46 16.91 23.60
CA LEU A 13 3.75 17.89 22.78
C LEU A 13 4.72 19.02 22.45
N VAL A 14 4.74 19.43 21.19
CA VAL A 14 5.55 20.54 20.67
C VAL A 14 4.60 21.64 20.18
N GLU A 15 5.01 22.90 20.30
CA GLU A 15 4.21 24.05 19.81
C GLU A 15 4.35 24.28 18.29
N GLU A 16 5.23 23.53 17.63
CA GLU A 16 5.42 23.58 16.19
C GLU A 16 4.21 22.99 15.45
N GLU A 17 3.89 23.55 14.30
CA GLU A 17 2.80 23.06 13.45
C GLU A 17 3.16 21.69 12.88
N ASP A 18 2.33 20.69 13.15
CA ASP A 18 2.55 19.33 12.70
C ASP A 18 2.20 19.17 11.22
N SER A 19 3.20 18.89 10.39
CA SER A 19 3.03 18.66 8.95
C SER A 19 3.52 17.27 8.55
N HIS A 20 2.64 16.50 7.91
CA HIS A 20 2.93 15.15 7.45
C HIS A 20 2.75 15.03 5.94
N GLU A 21 3.77 14.50 5.26
CA GLU A 21 3.70 14.19 3.83
C GLU A 21 3.41 12.71 3.61
N TRP A 22 2.48 12.41 2.69
CA TRP A 22 2.17 11.04 2.32
C TRP A 22 3.13 10.54 1.23
N VAL A 23 4.14 9.76 1.61
CA VAL A 23 5.19 9.26 0.71
C VAL A 23 5.13 7.73 0.60
N VAL A 24 4.70 7.20 -0.54
CA VAL A 24 4.54 5.73 -0.74
C VAL A 24 5.67 5.12 -1.57
N THR A 25 6.14 5.85 -2.59
CA THR A 25 7.13 5.39 -3.57
C THR A 25 8.38 6.27 -3.57
N GLY A 26 8.68 6.91 -2.44
CA GLY A 26 9.77 7.90 -2.33
C GLY A 26 9.40 9.28 -2.88
N VAL A 27 8.18 9.45 -3.39
CA VAL A 27 7.64 10.75 -3.84
C VAL A 27 6.41 11.10 -3.01
N PRO A 28 6.32 12.34 -2.48
CA PRO A 28 5.11 12.83 -1.81
C PRO A 28 3.92 12.83 -2.75
N THR A 29 2.77 12.39 -2.26
CA THR A 29 1.51 12.43 -3.00
C THR A 29 0.50 13.27 -2.26
N GLY A 30 -0.14 14.22 -2.94
CA GLY A 30 -1.17 15.07 -2.33
C GLY A 30 -2.54 14.40 -2.16
N ARG A 31 -2.70 13.13 -2.57
CA ARG A 31 -3.98 12.41 -2.44
C ARG A 31 -3.73 10.92 -2.18
N TYR A 32 -4.54 10.38 -1.28
CA TYR A 32 -4.60 8.94 -1.06
C TYR A 32 -5.07 8.19 -2.32
N LYS A 33 -4.44 7.06 -2.61
CA LYS A 33 -4.81 6.15 -3.70
C LYS A 33 -4.76 4.70 -3.20
N THR A 34 -5.92 4.09 -3.00
CA THR A 34 -6.03 2.70 -2.52
C THR A 34 -5.22 1.73 -3.37
N SER A 35 -5.27 1.87 -4.70
CA SER A 35 -4.53 0.99 -5.62
C SER A 35 -3.01 1.09 -5.42
N LEU A 36 -2.49 2.29 -5.20
CA LEU A 36 -1.06 2.52 -4.95
C LEU A 36 -0.62 1.84 -3.66
N ILE A 37 -1.40 1.98 -2.59
CA ILE A 37 -1.11 1.35 -1.29
C ILE A 37 -1.19 -0.16 -1.41
N TYR A 38 -2.24 -0.66 -2.03
CA TYR A 38 -2.42 -2.09 -2.26
C TYR A 38 -1.22 -2.69 -3.00
N TRP A 39 -0.80 -2.09 -4.12
CA TRP A 39 0.36 -2.58 -4.87
C TRP A 39 1.66 -2.48 -4.08
N LYS A 40 1.87 -1.39 -3.32
CA LYS A 40 3.05 -1.24 -2.47
C LYS A 40 3.14 -2.32 -1.39
N LEU A 41 2.02 -2.65 -0.75
CA LEU A 41 1.95 -3.67 0.30
C LEU A 41 2.00 -5.09 -0.26
N LYS A 42 1.36 -5.32 -1.40
CA LYS A 42 1.33 -6.63 -2.08
C LYS A 42 2.73 -7.06 -2.54
N GLY A 43 3.58 -6.12 -2.93
CA GLY A 43 4.90 -6.41 -3.48
C GLY A 43 4.85 -6.89 -4.93
N GLU A 44 6.00 -7.33 -5.44
CA GLU A 44 6.09 -7.92 -6.79
C GLU A 44 5.54 -9.34 -6.79
N GLU A 45 4.64 -9.63 -7.74
CA GLU A 45 4.10 -10.97 -7.94
C GLU A 45 4.59 -11.52 -9.28
N GLN A 46 4.98 -12.80 -9.27
CA GLN A 46 5.37 -13.48 -10.49
C GLN A 46 4.16 -13.60 -11.42
N THR A 47 4.30 -13.14 -12.66
CA THR A 47 3.26 -13.39 -13.67
C THR A 47 3.27 -14.88 -14.03
N VAL A 48 2.26 -15.59 -13.56
CA VAL A 48 2.08 -17.01 -13.85
C VAL A 48 1.61 -17.22 -15.30
N PRO A 49 2.14 -18.21 -16.05
CA PRO A 49 1.80 -18.41 -17.45
C PRO A 49 0.30 -18.63 -17.71
N TRP A 50 -0.39 -19.25 -16.74
CA TRP A 50 -1.82 -19.53 -16.82
C TRP A 50 -2.71 -18.32 -16.54
N ALA A 51 -2.16 -17.17 -16.08
CA ALA A 51 -2.95 -15.99 -15.75
C ALA A 51 -3.81 -15.52 -16.93
N LYS A 52 -3.31 -15.62 -18.17
CA LYS A 52 -4.03 -15.23 -19.39
C LYS A 52 -5.17 -16.19 -19.76
N ILE A 53 -5.12 -17.42 -19.27
CA ILE A 53 -6.17 -18.44 -19.49
C ILE A 53 -7.35 -18.15 -18.56
N VAL A 54 -7.06 -17.81 -17.30
CA VAL A 54 -8.08 -17.52 -16.27
C VAL A 54 -8.65 -16.11 -16.44
N TRP A 55 -7.81 -15.13 -16.72
CA TRP A 55 -8.19 -13.73 -16.84
C TRP A 55 -8.16 -13.29 -18.31
N THR A 56 -9.17 -13.68 -19.05
CA THR A 56 -9.38 -13.22 -20.43
C THR A 56 -9.63 -11.70 -20.45
N LYS A 57 -8.88 -10.96 -21.28
CA LYS A 57 -9.16 -9.54 -21.54
C LYS A 57 -10.60 -9.42 -22.07
N GLY A 58 -11.50 -8.81 -21.29
CA GLY A 58 -12.91 -8.62 -21.68
C GLY A 58 -13.95 -9.30 -20.78
N GLY A 59 -13.56 -9.97 -19.69
CA GLY A 59 -14.50 -10.58 -18.74
C GLY A 59 -14.73 -12.08 -18.96
N ILE A 60 -15.76 -12.62 -18.31
CA ILE A 60 -16.09 -14.07 -18.25
C ILE A 60 -16.15 -14.65 -19.67
N PRO A 61 -15.43 -15.76 -19.95
CA PRO A 61 -15.53 -16.46 -21.21
C PRO A 61 -17.00 -16.84 -21.48
N LYS A 62 -17.60 -16.24 -22.50
CA LYS A 62 -18.92 -16.65 -23.00
C LYS A 62 -18.77 -17.99 -23.72
N TYR A 63 -18.65 -19.07 -22.97
CA TYR A 63 -18.87 -20.39 -23.53
C TYR A 63 -20.38 -20.57 -23.68
N ASN A 64 -20.85 -20.51 -24.92
CA ASN A 64 -22.17 -21.04 -25.26
C ASN A 64 -22.05 -22.57 -25.22
N PHE A 65 -22.66 -23.18 -24.21
CA PHE A 65 -22.97 -24.60 -24.21
C PHE A 65 -24.07 -24.89 -25.24
#